data_AF-F2L1J8-F1
#
_entry.id   AF-F2L1J8-F1
#
_cell.length_a   1.000
_cell.length_b   1.000
_cell.length_c   1.000
_cell.angle_alpha   90.00
_cell.angle_beta   90.00
_cell.angle_gamma   90.00
#
_symmetry.space_group_name_H-M   'P 1'
#
loop_
_entity.id
_entity.type
_entity.pdbx_description
1 polymer ?
#
loop_
_entity_poly.entity_id
_entity_poly.type
_entity_poly.pdbx_seq_one_letter_code
_entity_poly.pdbx_strand_id
1 'polypeptide(L)'
;MVKVVKRSGKEEEYLDEKVYKALLDAGASDEVAREIVKELDEWLKSGGRGKISTDEIRRFVLTRLRRLEPEVADAWQFYDRVFKGRITFEDGKAVVVEKGRLYLGRKVKDVGSKGLSTAEEVKEILDELREDMEYGLSPKVVNARLYALFMGVLKKKDMPPEEKRKAVELINKFREELGWKPYELKRPI
;
A
#
# COMPACT_ATOMS: atom_id res chain seq x y z
N MET A 1 -7.92 24.04 -3.24
CA MET A 1 -8.80 22.92 -3.65
C MET A 1 -7.92 21.73 -4.00
N VAL A 2 -8.26 20.53 -3.54
CA VAL A 2 -7.47 19.32 -3.79
C VAL A 2 -7.92 18.69 -5.10
N LYS A 3 -6.97 18.26 -5.94
CA LYS A 3 -7.24 17.56 -7.19
C LYS A 3 -6.99 16.06 -7.08
N VAL A 4 -7.85 15.25 -7.69
CA VAL A 4 -7.66 13.81 -7.85
C VAL A 4 -7.02 13.49 -9.19
N VAL A 5 -5.86 12.84 -9.17
CA VAL A 5 -5.18 12.33 -10.37
C VAL A 5 -5.68 10.92 -10.66
N LYS A 6 -6.37 10.75 -11.79
CA LYS A 6 -6.83 9.44 -12.28
C LYS A 6 -5.65 8.63 -12.80
N ARG A 7 -5.83 7.31 -12.92
CA ARG A 7 -4.83 6.42 -13.53
C ARG A 7 -4.47 6.80 -14.97
N SER A 8 -5.38 7.44 -15.70
CA SER A 8 -5.13 7.97 -17.04
C SER A 8 -4.26 9.24 -17.05
N GLY A 9 -3.92 9.79 -15.89
CA GLY A 9 -3.27 11.10 -15.75
C GLY A 9 -4.23 12.30 -15.75
N LYS A 10 -5.53 12.07 -16.04
CA LYS A 10 -6.55 13.13 -15.97
C LYS A 10 -6.69 13.65 -14.53
N GLU A 11 -6.82 14.96 -14.37
CA GLU A 11 -7.13 15.59 -13.09
C GLU A 11 -8.64 15.90 -13.00
N GLU A 12 -9.23 15.68 -11.82
CA GLU A 12 -10.57 16.14 -11.46
C GLU A 12 -10.56 16.77 -10.07
N GLU A 13 -11.59 17.51 -9.69
CA GLU A 13 -11.72 17.99 -8.32
C GLU A 13 -12.06 16.83 -7.38
N TYR A 14 -11.46 16.87 -6.19
CA TYR A 14 -11.86 15.97 -5.11
C TYR A 14 -13.26 16.34 -4.63
N LEU A 15 -14.13 15.33 -4.55
CA LEU A 15 -15.49 15.43 -4.04
C LEU A 15 -15.67 14.32 -2.99
N ASP A 16 -15.87 14.72 -1.75
CA ASP A 16 -16.16 13.87 -0.59
C ASP A 16 -17.34 12.93 -0.84
N GLU A 17 -18.42 13.46 -1.43
CA GLU A 17 -19.64 12.74 -1.82
C GLU A 17 -19.36 11.52 -2.72
N LYS A 18 -18.33 11.59 -3.57
CA LYS A 18 -17.94 10.44 -4.43
C LYS A 18 -17.34 9.31 -3.61
N VAL A 19 -16.53 9.63 -2.59
CA VAL A 19 -15.94 8.63 -1.70
C VAL A 19 -17.01 8.05 -0.79
N TYR A 20 -17.86 8.91 -0.24
CA TYR A 20 -19.01 8.54 0.58
C TYR A 20 -19.93 7.54 -0.11
N LYS A 21 -20.39 7.85 -1.33
CA LYS A 21 -21.25 6.95 -2.11
C LYS A 21 -20.56 5.63 -2.42
N ALA A 22 -19.27 5.65 -2.77
CA ALA A 22 -18.54 4.44 -3.06
C ALA A 22 -18.41 3.52 -1.83
N LEU A 23 -18.31 4.08 -0.61
CA LEU A 23 -18.34 3.34 0.65
C LEU A 23 -19.70 2.67 0.87
N LEU A 24 -20.80 3.41 0.72
CA LEU A 24 -22.15 2.86 0.84
C LEU A 24 -22.44 1.77 -0.21
N ASP A 25 -22.03 2.00 -1.46
CA ASP A 25 -22.18 1.02 -2.55
C ASP A 25 -21.41 -0.28 -2.28
N ALA A 26 -20.31 -0.20 -1.52
CA ALA A 26 -19.55 -1.36 -1.08
C ALA A 26 -20.16 -2.08 0.14
N GLY A 27 -21.19 -1.50 0.75
CA GLY A 27 -21.88 -2.05 1.93
C GLY A 27 -21.42 -1.48 3.27
N ALA A 28 -20.68 -0.37 3.28
CA ALA A 28 -20.30 0.29 4.53
C ALA A 28 -21.54 0.88 5.26
N SER A 29 -21.52 0.89 6.59
CA SER A 29 -22.53 1.64 7.35
C SER A 29 -22.40 3.16 7.14
N ASP A 30 -23.51 3.90 7.29
CA ASP A 30 -23.53 5.38 7.16
C ASP A 30 -22.53 6.04 8.13
N GLU A 31 -22.46 5.54 9.37
CA GLU A 31 -21.53 6.03 10.40
C GLU A 31 -20.06 5.84 9.98
N VAL A 32 -19.68 4.62 9.59
CA VAL A 32 -18.30 4.32 9.14
C VAL A 32 -17.96 5.07 7.86
N ALA A 33 -18.91 5.19 6.92
CA ALA A 33 -18.69 5.94 5.70
C ALA A 33 -18.41 7.43 5.99
N ARG A 34 -19.16 8.05 6.90
CA ARG A 34 -18.92 9.44 7.35
C ARG A 34 -17.60 9.60 8.07
N GLU A 35 -17.25 8.66 8.97
CA GLU A 35 -15.98 8.67 9.68
C GLU A 35 -14.79 8.66 8.70
N ILE A 36 -14.79 7.71 7.76
CA ILE A 36 -13.70 7.57 6.78
C ILE A 36 -13.55 8.80 5.89
N VAL A 37 -14.67 9.37 5.43
CA VAL A 37 -14.65 10.59 4.59
C VAL A 37 -14.11 11.79 5.38
N LYS A 38 -14.56 11.95 6.64
CA LYS A 38 -14.05 13.00 7.51
C LYS A 38 -12.54 12.88 7.75
N GLU A 39 -12.06 11.69 8.07
CA GLU A 39 -10.61 11.46 8.25
C GLU A 39 -9.82 11.74 6.97
N LEU A 40 -10.35 11.35 5.80
CA LEU A 40 -9.72 11.62 4.51
C LEU A 40 -9.64 13.12 4.23
N ASP A 41 -10.70 13.87 4.51
CA ASP A 41 -10.75 15.32 4.33
C ASP A 41 -9.76 16.05 5.24
N GLU A 42 -9.67 15.64 6.50
CA GLU A 42 -8.70 16.17 7.45
C GLU A 42 -7.27 15.90 6.99
N TRP A 43 -6.99 14.67 6.54
CA TRP A 43 -5.68 14.30 5.99
C TRP A 43 -5.33 15.10 4.73
N LEU A 44 -6.30 15.32 3.85
CA LEU A 44 -6.14 16.11 2.64
C LEU A 44 -5.83 17.59 2.93
N LYS A 45 -6.37 18.12 4.04
CA LYS A 45 -6.07 19.48 4.53
C LYS A 45 -4.67 19.57 5.15
N SER A 46 -4.24 18.56 5.90
CA SER A 46 -2.93 18.55 6.59
C SER A 46 -1.75 18.14 5.69
N GLY A 47 -1.99 17.32 4.66
CA GLY A 47 -0.95 16.67 3.84
C GLY A 47 -0.32 17.51 2.72
N GLY A 48 -0.73 18.77 2.52
CA GLY A 48 0.03 19.80 1.79
C GLY A 48 0.30 19.62 0.29
N ARG A 49 -0.09 18.53 -0.38
CA ARG A 49 0.30 18.29 -1.79
C ARG A 49 -0.64 18.90 -2.84
N GLY A 50 -1.84 19.35 -2.46
CA GLY A 50 -2.87 19.89 -3.39
C GLY A 50 -3.38 18.91 -4.45
N LYS A 51 -2.78 17.72 -4.55
CA LYS A 51 -3.13 16.62 -5.45
C LYS A 51 -3.04 15.29 -4.69
N ILE A 52 -3.94 14.38 -5.02
CA ILE A 52 -3.98 13.00 -4.52
C ILE A 52 -4.33 12.07 -5.68
N SER A 53 -3.74 10.88 -5.77
CA SER A 53 -4.12 9.92 -6.80
C SER A 53 -5.35 9.11 -6.39
N THR A 54 -6.06 8.54 -7.37
CA THR A 54 -7.16 7.60 -7.09
C THR A 54 -6.68 6.36 -6.31
N ASP A 55 -5.43 5.93 -6.53
CA ASP A 55 -4.86 4.78 -5.84
C ASP A 55 -4.52 5.12 -4.37
N GLU A 56 -4.10 6.36 -4.06
CA GLU A 56 -3.91 6.86 -2.68
C GLU A 56 -5.24 6.97 -1.91
N ILE A 57 -6.29 7.54 -2.51
CA ILE A 57 -7.64 7.56 -1.88
C ILE A 57 -8.09 6.14 -1.55
N ARG A 58 -7.96 5.23 -2.51
CA ARG A 58 -8.35 3.83 -2.34
C ARG A 58 -7.60 3.16 -1.19
N ARG A 59 -6.28 3.37 -1.13
CA ARG A 59 -5.40 2.83 -0.09
C ARG A 59 -5.80 3.35 1.30
N PHE A 60 -6.10 4.66 1.40
CA PHE A 60 -6.62 5.27 2.61
C PHE A 60 -7.94 4.63 3.07
N VAL A 61 -8.87 4.44 2.14
CA VAL A 61 -10.21 3.88 2.42
C VAL A 61 -10.11 2.42 2.86
N LEU A 62 -9.42 1.56 2.11
CA LEU A 62 -9.24 0.15 2.47
C LEU A 62 -8.45 -0.02 3.77
N THR A 63 -7.46 0.87 3.97
CA THR A 63 -6.97 1.39 5.27
C THR A 63 -7.89 1.17 6.46
N ARG A 64 -8.93 2.02 6.47
CA ARG A 64 -9.88 2.17 7.56
C ARG A 64 -10.91 1.07 7.56
N LEU A 65 -11.40 0.66 6.39
CA LEU A 65 -12.38 -0.42 6.30
C LEU A 65 -11.84 -1.70 6.95
N ARG A 66 -10.57 -2.06 6.73
CA ARG A 66 -9.96 -3.23 7.40
C ARG A 66 -9.94 -3.14 8.93
N ARG A 67 -10.05 -1.94 9.50
CA ARG A 67 -10.11 -1.71 10.95
C ARG A 67 -11.55 -1.65 11.46
N LEU A 68 -12.41 -0.94 10.73
CA LEU A 68 -13.77 -0.60 11.15
C LEU A 68 -14.78 -1.66 10.71
N GLU A 69 -14.72 -2.07 9.44
CA GLU A 69 -15.63 -3.03 8.81
C GLU A 69 -14.87 -3.94 7.82
N PRO A 70 -14.13 -4.96 8.31
CA PRO A 70 -13.25 -5.79 7.48
C PRO A 70 -13.99 -6.48 6.32
N GLU A 71 -15.20 -6.96 6.56
CA GLU A 71 -16.06 -7.62 5.56
C GLU A 71 -16.33 -6.71 4.35
N VAL A 72 -16.46 -5.40 4.57
CA VAL A 72 -16.67 -4.40 3.52
C VAL A 72 -15.38 -4.15 2.74
N ALA A 73 -14.23 -4.19 3.41
CA ALA A 73 -12.94 -4.14 2.73
C ALA A 73 -12.76 -5.33 1.78
N ASP A 74 -13.15 -6.52 2.22
CA ASP A 74 -13.07 -7.75 1.45
C ASP A 74 -14.04 -7.71 0.26
N ALA A 75 -15.28 -7.30 0.48
CA ALA A 75 -16.29 -7.12 -0.57
C ALA A 75 -15.84 -6.11 -1.64
N TRP A 76 -15.30 -4.96 -1.21
CA TRP A 76 -14.73 -3.95 -2.12
C TRP A 76 -13.59 -4.54 -2.95
N GLN A 77 -12.66 -5.24 -2.31
CA GLN A 77 -11.51 -5.85 -2.98
C GLN A 77 -11.90 -6.96 -3.96
N PHE A 78 -12.94 -7.73 -3.64
CA PHE A 78 -13.53 -8.72 -4.52
C PHE A 78 -14.15 -8.06 -5.76
N TYR A 79 -14.98 -7.03 -5.56
CA TYR A 79 -15.62 -6.30 -6.67
C TYR A 79 -14.58 -5.71 -7.62
N ASP A 80 -13.54 -5.08 -7.08
CA ASP A 80 -12.46 -4.53 -7.90
C ASP A 80 -11.67 -5.60 -8.68
N ARG A 81 -11.50 -6.80 -8.10
CA ARG A 81 -10.83 -7.92 -8.77
C ARG A 81 -11.67 -8.46 -9.92
N VAL A 82 -12.94 -8.76 -9.66
CA VAL A 82 -13.84 -9.41 -10.62
C VAL A 82 -14.26 -8.45 -11.73
N PHE A 83 -14.66 -7.22 -11.38
CA PHE A 83 -15.33 -6.31 -12.32
C PHE A 83 -14.43 -5.23 -12.88
N LYS A 84 -13.30 -4.92 -12.23
CA LYS A 84 -12.39 -3.84 -12.68
C LYS A 84 -11.02 -4.34 -13.10
N GLY A 85 -10.77 -5.65 -13.07
CA GLY A 85 -9.46 -6.24 -13.38
C GLY A 85 -8.34 -5.72 -12.47
N ARG A 86 -8.67 -5.31 -11.25
CA ARG A 86 -7.73 -4.72 -10.29
C ARG A 86 -7.22 -5.83 -9.36
N ILE A 87 -5.92 -6.09 -9.42
CA ILE A 87 -5.22 -7.08 -8.59
C ILE A 87 -5.23 -6.60 -7.12
N THR A 88 -5.81 -7.38 -6.20
CA THR A 88 -5.93 -7.07 -4.75
C THR A 88 -5.36 -8.22 -3.89
N PHE A 89 -4.84 -7.92 -2.69
CA PHE A 89 -4.11 -8.86 -1.82
C PHE A 89 -4.84 -9.09 -0.48
N GLU A 90 -5.16 -10.36 -0.19
CA GLU A 90 -5.66 -10.84 1.11
C GLU A 90 -5.07 -12.23 1.43
N ASP A 91 -4.71 -12.47 2.70
CA ASP A 91 -4.49 -13.80 3.32
C ASP A 91 -3.62 -14.83 2.60
N GLY A 92 -2.49 -14.39 2.04
CA GLY A 92 -1.44 -15.32 1.62
C GLY A 92 -1.81 -16.21 0.43
N LYS A 93 -2.87 -15.91 -0.32
CA LYS A 93 -3.19 -16.58 -1.60
C LYS A 93 -3.47 -15.57 -2.71
N ALA A 94 -2.60 -15.54 -3.71
CA ALA A 94 -2.88 -14.93 -5.01
C ALA A 94 -3.39 -16.02 -5.99
N VAL A 95 -4.49 -15.74 -6.69
CA VAL A 95 -5.04 -16.55 -7.80
C VAL A 95 -5.54 -15.54 -8.84
N VAL A 96 -5.10 -15.45 -10.10
CA VAL A 96 -4.18 -16.26 -10.94
C VAL A 96 -3.11 -15.35 -11.56
N VAL A 97 -1.93 -15.95 -11.77
CA VAL A 97 -0.77 -15.40 -12.49
C VAL A 97 -0.96 -15.51 -14.01
N GLU A 98 -0.96 -14.37 -14.71
CA GLU A 98 -0.26 -14.24 -15.99
C GLU A 98 0.42 -12.85 -16.03
N LYS A 99 1.75 -12.86 -15.87
CA LYS A 99 2.67 -11.70 -15.84
C LYS A 99 2.37 -10.61 -14.79
N GLY A 100 3.06 -10.75 -13.64
CA GLY A 100 3.46 -9.63 -12.79
C GLY A 100 2.61 -9.41 -11.54
N ARG A 101 3.25 -8.77 -10.55
CA ARG A 101 2.73 -8.29 -9.26
C ARG A 101 2.72 -9.30 -8.11
N LEU A 102 3.71 -9.13 -7.24
CA LEU A 102 3.56 -9.49 -5.83
C LEU A 102 3.97 -8.25 -5.01
N TYR A 103 2.96 -7.67 -4.37
CA TYR A 103 2.96 -6.64 -3.32
C TYR A 103 3.04 -5.15 -3.70
N LEU A 104 2.17 -4.41 -2.99
CA LEU A 104 2.10 -2.96 -2.77
C LEU A 104 1.65 -2.14 -3.97
N GLY A 105 0.60 -1.35 -3.74
CA GLY A 105 -0.16 -0.69 -4.79
C GLY A 105 0.65 0.39 -5.50
N ARG A 106 1.36 0.00 -6.56
CA ARG A 106 1.86 0.85 -7.66
C ARG A 106 2.26 2.28 -7.26
N LYS A 107 3.52 2.46 -6.86
CA LYS A 107 4.39 3.53 -7.40
C LYS A 107 5.68 3.05 -8.08
N VAL A 108 5.95 1.75 -8.17
CA VAL A 108 7.06 1.27 -9.02
C VAL A 108 6.60 1.21 -10.48
N LYS A 109 7.15 2.07 -11.34
CA LYS A 109 7.01 1.92 -12.80
C LYS A 109 7.69 0.62 -13.20
N ASP A 110 6.93 -0.37 -13.69
CA ASP A 110 7.48 -1.53 -14.41
C ASP A 110 8.05 -1.07 -15.77
N VAL A 111 9.19 -0.39 -15.74
CA VAL A 111 10.08 -0.24 -16.90
C VAL A 111 11.32 -1.08 -16.59
N GLY A 112 11.18 -2.41 -16.56
CA GLY A 112 12.28 -3.30 -16.20
C GLY A 112 11.89 -4.69 -15.71
N SER A 113 12.89 -5.48 -15.32
CA SER A 113 12.79 -6.87 -14.84
C SER A 113 11.88 -7.03 -13.61
N LYS A 114 11.47 -8.28 -13.32
CA LYS A 114 10.63 -8.68 -12.17
C LYS A 114 11.09 -7.96 -10.89
N GLY A 115 10.28 -7.06 -10.30
CA GLY A 115 10.63 -6.15 -9.19
C GLY A 115 11.30 -6.77 -7.94
N LEU A 116 11.72 -5.91 -7.01
CA LEU A 116 12.73 -6.18 -5.97
C LEU A 116 14.10 -6.55 -6.59
N SER A 117 14.50 -5.86 -7.65
CA SER A 117 15.81 -6.02 -8.30
C SER A 117 16.86 -5.03 -7.77
N THR A 118 16.43 -3.91 -7.20
CA THR A 118 17.33 -2.85 -6.67
C THR A 118 16.93 -2.42 -5.26
N ALA A 119 17.87 -1.79 -4.55
CA ALA A 119 17.61 -1.21 -3.24
C ALA A 119 16.67 0.01 -3.29
N GLU A 120 16.62 0.73 -4.42
CA GLU A 120 15.69 1.86 -4.59
C GLU A 120 14.23 1.38 -4.61
N GLU A 121 13.93 0.27 -5.28
CA GLU A 121 12.59 -0.32 -5.24
C GLU A 121 12.18 -0.73 -3.81
N VAL A 122 13.16 -1.17 -3.00
CA VAL A 122 12.94 -1.48 -1.58
C VAL A 122 12.66 -0.21 -0.78
N LYS A 123 13.37 0.89 -1.06
CA LYS A 123 13.13 2.19 -0.44
C LYS A 123 11.74 2.74 -0.77
N GLU A 124 11.31 2.68 -2.03
CA GLU A 124 9.96 3.08 -2.45
C GLU A 124 8.89 2.29 -1.68
N ILE A 125 9.09 0.99 -1.50
CA ILE A 125 8.21 0.13 -0.69
C ILE A 125 8.16 0.57 0.79
N LEU A 126 9.31 0.94 1.38
CA LEU A 126 9.37 1.41 2.77
C LEU A 126 8.67 2.76 2.95
N ASP A 127 8.81 3.67 1.98
CA ASP A 127 8.11 4.95 1.99
C ASP A 127 6.58 4.75 1.87
N GLU A 128 6.14 3.82 1.00
CA GLU A 128 4.74 3.42 0.92
C GLU A 128 4.23 2.82 2.25
N LEU A 129 5.06 2.03 2.94
CA LEU A 129 4.69 1.46 4.23
C LEU A 129 4.61 2.54 5.32
N ARG A 130 5.44 3.59 5.25
CA ARG A 130 5.36 4.75 6.14
C ARG A 130 4.06 5.53 5.92
N GLU A 131 3.69 5.78 4.66
CA GLU A 131 2.40 6.39 4.31
C GLU A 131 1.23 5.52 4.84
N ASP A 132 1.30 4.19 4.69
CA ASP A 132 0.28 3.28 5.24
C ASP A 132 0.16 3.38 6.78
N MET A 133 1.26 3.62 7.48
CA MET A 133 1.23 3.84 8.93
C MET A 133 0.55 5.15 9.33
N GLU A 134 0.79 6.24 8.58
CA GLU A 134 0.02 7.48 8.71
C GLU A 134 -1.45 7.24 8.40
N TYR A 135 -1.73 6.29 7.50
CA TYR A 135 -3.04 5.76 7.24
C TYR A 135 -3.55 4.76 8.30
N GLY A 136 -2.99 4.74 9.51
CA GLY A 136 -3.54 3.94 10.60
C GLY A 136 -3.35 2.44 10.44
N LEU A 137 -2.45 1.99 9.56
CA LEU A 137 -2.06 0.59 9.49
C LEU A 137 -1.43 0.17 10.83
N SER A 138 -1.94 -0.92 11.41
CA SER A 138 -1.48 -1.36 12.73
C SER A 138 0.01 -1.75 12.73
N PRO A 139 0.76 -1.49 13.82
CA PRO A 139 2.17 -1.89 13.95
C PRO A 139 2.43 -3.38 13.70
N LYS A 140 1.48 -4.24 14.07
CA LYS A 140 1.54 -5.70 13.81
C LYS A 140 1.60 -6.01 12.31
N VAL A 141 0.76 -5.35 11.51
CA VAL A 141 0.71 -5.56 10.06
C VAL A 141 1.96 -4.98 9.38
N VAL A 142 2.44 -3.83 9.84
CA VAL A 142 3.70 -3.23 9.38
C VAL A 142 4.87 -4.19 9.61
N ASN A 143 5.00 -4.75 10.82
CA ASN A 143 6.06 -5.70 11.14
C ASN A 143 5.99 -6.96 10.25
N ALA A 144 4.79 -7.50 10.02
CA ALA A 144 4.60 -8.64 9.12
C ALA A 144 5.02 -8.33 7.67
N ARG A 145 4.65 -7.15 7.16
CA ARG A 145 5.02 -6.69 5.80
C ARG A 145 6.52 -6.46 5.67
N LEU A 146 7.16 -5.82 6.65
CA LEU A 146 8.62 -5.66 6.68
C LEU A 146 9.33 -7.00 6.69
N TYR A 147 8.83 -7.98 7.46
CA TYR A 147 9.42 -9.32 7.47
C TYR A 147 9.28 -10.02 6.11
N ALA A 148 8.12 -9.92 5.47
CA ALA A 148 7.91 -10.46 4.13
C ALA A 148 8.84 -9.81 3.09
N LEU A 149 9.01 -8.49 3.14
CA LEU A 149 9.94 -7.74 2.29
C LEU A 149 11.38 -8.21 2.50
N PHE A 150 11.83 -8.28 3.76
CA PHE A 150 13.16 -8.79 4.12
C PHE A 150 13.41 -10.20 3.57
N MET A 151 12.46 -11.12 3.77
CA MET A 151 12.56 -12.48 3.25
C MET A 151 12.54 -12.53 1.72
N GLY A 152 11.77 -11.64 1.08
CA GLY A 152 11.72 -11.50 -0.39
C GLY A 152 13.07 -11.07 -0.95
N VAL A 153 13.68 -10.02 -0.38
CA VAL A 153 15.02 -9.53 -0.72
C VAL A 153 16.06 -10.66 -0.60
N LEU A 154 16.06 -11.40 0.52
CA LEU A 154 17.03 -12.49 0.71
C LEU A 154 16.89 -13.62 -0.32
N LYS A 155 15.65 -14.03 -0.63
CA LYS A 155 15.36 -15.14 -1.55
C LYS A 155 15.52 -14.77 -3.03
N LYS A 156 15.60 -13.48 -3.37
CA LYS A 156 15.76 -12.99 -4.74
C LYS A 156 17.12 -13.41 -5.29
N LYS A 157 17.14 -14.27 -6.31
CA LYS A 157 18.36 -14.86 -6.88
C LYS A 157 19.06 -13.93 -7.87
N ASP A 158 18.29 -13.08 -8.54
CA ASP A 158 18.69 -12.14 -9.59
C ASP A 158 19.06 -10.74 -9.07
N MET A 159 18.95 -10.50 -7.76
CA MET A 159 19.41 -9.25 -7.13
C MET A 159 20.91 -9.34 -6.79
N PRO A 160 21.74 -8.38 -7.24
CA PRO A 160 23.16 -8.35 -6.91
C PRO A 160 23.43 -8.35 -5.39
N PRO A 161 24.52 -8.99 -4.90
CA PRO A 161 24.83 -9.02 -3.47
C PRO A 161 24.95 -7.64 -2.82
N GLU A 162 25.48 -6.65 -3.54
CA GLU A 162 25.59 -5.26 -3.05
C GLU A 162 24.22 -4.60 -2.87
N GLU A 163 23.33 -4.73 -3.86
CA GLU A 163 21.96 -4.21 -3.78
C GLU A 163 21.16 -4.93 -2.67
N LYS A 164 21.39 -6.23 -2.50
CA LYS A 164 20.78 -7.01 -1.41
C LYS A 164 21.25 -6.53 -0.03
N ARG A 165 22.54 -6.20 0.13
CA ARG A 165 23.08 -5.62 1.37
C ARG A 165 22.46 -4.26 1.66
N LYS A 166 22.43 -3.35 0.67
CA LYS A 166 21.79 -2.02 0.80
C LYS A 166 20.31 -2.13 1.15
N ALA A 167 19.58 -3.05 0.50
CA ALA A 167 18.17 -3.29 0.78
C ALA A 167 17.95 -3.75 2.23
N VAL A 168 18.79 -4.66 2.74
CA VAL A 168 18.73 -5.12 4.14
C VAL A 168 19.03 -3.96 5.11
N GLU A 169 20.01 -3.13 4.80
CA GLU A 169 20.34 -1.94 5.59
C GLU A 169 19.17 -0.96 5.65
N LEU A 170 18.52 -0.65 4.53
CA LEU A 170 17.34 0.20 4.47
C LEU A 170 16.19 -0.35 5.33
N ILE A 171 15.92 -1.65 5.24
CA ILE A 171 14.88 -2.30 6.04
C ILE A 171 15.21 -2.22 7.54
N ASN A 172 16.46 -2.45 7.91
CA ASN A 172 16.89 -2.39 9.30
C ASN A 172 16.84 -0.96 9.85
N LYS A 173 17.27 0.04 9.09
CA LYS A 173 17.13 1.45 9.45
C LYS A 173 15.67 1.82 9.69
N PHE A 174 14.76 1.40 8.81
CA PHE A 174 13.32 1.64 8.99
C PHE A 174 12.79 1.00 10.28
N ARG A 175 13.27 -0.20 10.64
CA ARG A 175 12.90 -0.85 11.91
C ARG A 175 13.42 -0.08 13.11
N GLU A 176 14.66 0.40 13.06
CA GLU A 176 15.26 1.20 14.12
C GLU A 176 14.52 2.53 14.33
N GLU A 177 14.08 3.19 13.25
CA GLU A 177 13.23 4.39 13.30
C GLU A 177 11.89 4.11 14.02
N LEU A 178 11.38 2.88 13.97
CA LEU A 178 10.18 2.44 14.68
C LEU A 178 10.47 1.88 16.10
N GLY A 179 11.72 1.94 16.56
CA GLY A 179 12.15 1.40 17.85
C GLY A 179 12.22 -0.13 17.90
N TRP A 180 12.26 -0.80 16.75
CA TRP A 180 12.38 -2.25 16.65
C TRP A 180 13.81 -2.70 16.43
N LYS A 181 14.15 -3.90 16.94
CA LYS A 181 15.46 -4.50 16.70
C LYS A 181 15.68 -4.78 15.21
N PRO A 182 16.87 -4.52 14.65
CA PRO A 182 17.20 -4.89 13.27
C PRO A 182 17.09 -6.41 13.08
N TYR A 183 16.82 -6.83 11.85
CA TYR A 183 16.90 -8.23 11.48
C TYR A 183 18.36 -8.68 11.34
N GLU A 184 18.64 -9.87 11.87
CA GLU A 184 19.94 -10.51 11.76
C GLU A 184 19.98 -11.49 10.59
N LEU A 185 21.07 -11.46 9.84
CA LEU A 185 21.32 -12.41 8.77
C LEU A 185 21.74 -13.76 9.36
N LYS A 186 20.95 -14.80 9.11
CA LYS A 186 21.30 -16.18 9.51
C LYS A 186 22.43 -16.77 8.67
N ARG A 187 22.68 -16.21 7.47
CA ARG A 187 23.71 -16.62 6.51
C ARG A 187 24.22 -15.38 5.78
N PRO A 188 25.49 -15.35 5.34
CA PRO A 188 26.00 -14.30 4.47
C PRO A 188 25.17 -14.18 3.17
N ILE A 189 25.10 -12.96 2.65
CA ILE A 189 24.48 -12.61 1.37
C ILE A 189 25.37 -13.01 0.19
#